data_AF-A0A3P6HC88-F1
#
_entry.id   AF-A0A3P6HC88-F1
#
_cell.length_a   1.000
_cell.length_b   1.000
_cell.length_c   1.000
_cell.angle_alpha   90.00
_cell.angle_beta   90.00
_cell.angle_gamma   90.00
#
_symmetry.space_group_name_H-M   'P 1'
#
loop_
_entity.id
_entity.type
_entity.pdbx_description
1 polymer ?
#
loop_
_entity_poly.entity_id
_entity_poly.type
_entity_poly.pdbx_seq_one_letter_code
_entity_poly.pdbx_strand_id
1 'polypeptide(L)' 'MPTIKQLIRNTRQPIRNVTKSPALRGCPQRRGTCTRVYVRLVRVAKSHWNFFFLYIGIIRLVIND' A
#
# COMPACT_ATOMS: atom_id res chain seq x y z
N MET A 1 -18.63 -2.32 -29.74
CA MET A 1 -18.82 -3.77 -29.59
C MET A 1 -17.77 -4.49 -30.44
N PRO A 2 -16.83 -5.26 -29.86
CA PRO A 2 -15.81 -5.94 -30.65
C PRO A 2 -16.40 -7.13 -31.42
N THR A 3 -15.92 -7.36 -32.63
CA THR A 3 -16.31 -8.47 -33.51
C THR A 3 -15.49 -9.72 -33.20
N ILE A 4 -16.01 -10.92 -33.55
CA ILE A 4 -15.34 -12.21 -33.29
C ILE A 4 -13.94 -12.26 -33.92
N LYS A 5 -13.78 -11.72 -35.14
CA LYS A 5 -12.48 -11.65 -35.82
C LYS A 5 -11.44 -10.82 -35.05
N GLN A 6 -11.88 -9.79 -34.31
CA GLN A 6 -10.99 -8.99 -33.45
C GLN A 6 -10.55 -9.77 -32.22
N LEU A 7 -11.43 -10.59 -31.63
CA LEU A 7 -11.10 -11.43 -30.47
C LEU A 7 -10.17 -12.60 -30.82
N ILE A 8 -10.28 -13.13 -32.05
CA ILE A 8 -9.37 -14.18 -32.54
C ILE A 8 -7.95 -13.62 -32.76
N ARG A 9 -7.84 -12.40 -33.31
CA ARG A 9 -6.54 -11.74 -33.52
C ARG A 9 -5.94 -11.22 -32.21
N ASN A 10 -6.77 -10.63 -31.36
CA ASN A 10 -6.41 -10.04 -30.08
C ASN A 10 -7.30 -10.64 -28.98
N THR A 11 -6.81 -11.68 -28.33
CA THR A 11 -7.52 -12.31 -27.22
C THR A 11 -7.63 -11.34 -26.04
N ARG A 12 -8.78 -11.35 -25.35
CA ARG A 12 -8.94 -10.56 -24.13
C ARG A 12 -7.94 -11.02 -23.08
N GLN A 13 -7.18 -10.07 -22.54
CA GLN A 13 -6.27 -10.33 -21.45
C GLN A 13 -7.00 -10.12 -20.11
N PRO A 14 -6.79 -11.00 -19.12
CA PRO A 14 -7.32 -10.79 -17.78
C PRO A 14 -6.68 -9.54 -17.15
N ILE A 15 -7.47 -8.78 -16.38
CA ILE A 15 -6.97 -7.61 -15.65
C ILE A 15 -6.09 -8.12 -14.50
N ARG A 16 -4.85 -7.66 -14.44
CA ARG A 16 -3.93 -8.00 -13.35
C ARG A 16 -4.27 -7.16 -12.11
N ASN A 17 -4.63 -7.84 -11.02
CA ASN A 17 -4.90 -7.20 -9.74
C ASN A 17 -3.62 -7.14 -8.89
N VAL A 18 -3.20 -5.95 -8.49
CA VAL A 18 -2.07 -5.75 -7.57
C VAL A 18 -2.61 -5.56 -6.17
N THR A 19 -2.04 -6.27 -5.20
CA THR A 19 -2.41 -6.12 -3.79
C THR A 19 -1.89 -4.79 -3.24
N LYS A 20 -2.73 -4.07 -2.47
CA LYS A 20 -2.35 -2.81 -1.80
C LYS A 20 -1.21 -2.97 -0.78
N SER A 21 -0.92 -4.20 -0.35
CA SER A 21 0.06 -4.50 0.71
C SER A 21 1.03 -5.62 0.29
N PRO A 22 1.98 -5.36 -0.64
CA PRO A 22 2.91 -6.37 -1.16
C PRO A 22 3.86 -6.92 -0.08
N ALA A 23 4.16 -6.13 0.94
CA ALA A 23 5.06 -6.52 2.04
C ALA A 23 4.56 -7.74 2.85
N LEU A 24 3.24 -7.99 2.87
CA LEU A 24 2.64 -9.10 3.61
C LEU A 24 2.78 -10.45 2.90
N ARG A 25 3.14 -10.50 1.60
CA ARG A 25 3.17 -11.69 0.72
C ARG A 25 2.09 -12.75 1.07
N GLY A 26 0.85 -12.33 1.32
CA GLY A 26 -0.28 -13.22 1.64
C GLY A 26 -0.48 -13.61 3.11
N CYS A 27 0.38 -13.20 4.04
CA CYS A 27 0.21 -13.43 5.47
C CYS A 27 -0.71 -12.38 6.11
N PRO A 28 -1.58 -12.73 7.09
CA PRO A 28 -2.43 -11.75 7.78
C PRO A 28 -1.63 -10.73 8.60
N GLN A 29 -0.47 -11.11 9.13
CA GLN A 29 0.44 -10.24 9.86
C GLN A 29 1.89 -10.71 9.69
N ARG A 30 2.85 -9.78 9.70
CA ARG A 30 4.30 -10.08 9.70
C ARG A 30 5.00 -9.32 10.80
N ARG A 31 5.93 -9.99 11.49
CA ARG A 31 6.81 -9.37 12.49
C ARG A 31 7.95 -8.64 11.76
N GLY A 32 8.40 -7.52 12.32
CA GLY A 32 9.60 -6.84 11.87
C GLY A 32 10.08 -5.83 12.91
N THR A 33 11.30 -5.33 12.73
CA THR A 33 12.00 -4.50 13.72
C THR A 33 11.93 -3.01 13.35
N CYS A 34 11.78 -2.14 14.35
CA CYS A 34 11.79 -0.69 14.17
C CYS A 34 13.23 -0.18 13.97
N THR A 35 13.54 0.33 12.78
CA THR A 35 14.88 0.86 12.48
C THR A 35 15.03 2.36 12.75
N ARG A 36 13.94 3.13 12.71
CA ARG A 36 13.95 4.57 13.01
C ARG A 36 12.58 5.02 13.51
N VAL A 37 12.57 5.82 14.58
CA VAL A 37 11.37 6.46 15.13
C VAL A 37 11.48 7.96 14.90
N TYR A 38 10.54 8.53 14.15
CA TYR A 38 10.43 9.99 13.98
C TYR A 38 8.97 10.38 13.86
N VAL A 39 8.67 11.61 14.28
CA VAL A 39 7.34 12.22 14.20
C VAL A 39 7.19 12.84 12.80
N ARG A 40 6.14 12.47 12.05
CA ARG A 40 5.85 12.98 10.69
C ARG A 40 4.75 14.04 10.70
N LEU A 41 5.06 15.31 10.93
CA LEU A 41 4.04 16.37 10.89
C LEU A 41 3.17 16.29 9.60
N VAL A 42 1.90 15.85 9.72
CA VAL A 42 0.96 15.81 8.60
C VAL A 42 0.30 17.18 8.52
N ARG A 43 0.39 17.84 7.36
CA ARG A 43 -0.38 19.06 7.08
C ARG A 43 -1.85 18.69 6.91
N VAL A 44 -2.58 18.64 8.02
CA VAL A 44 -4.04 18.60 8.01
C VAL A 44 -4.51 20.05 7.94
N ALA A 45 -5.09 20.46 6.81
CA ALA A 45 -5.88 21.69 6.73
C ALA A 45 -7.20 21.47 7.50
N LYS A 46 -7.15 21.50 8.83
CA LYS A 46 -8.34 21.55 9.68
C LYS A 46 -8.13 22.61 10.74
N SER A 47 -9.05 23.56 10.79
CA SER A 47 -9.09 24.74 11.67
C SER A 47 -9.29 24.41 13.16
N HIS A 48 -8.98 23.19 13.61
CA HIS A 48 -9.11 22.80 15.01
C HIS A 48 -7.87 21.99 15.44
N TRP A 49 -7.10 22.58 16.34
CA TRP A 49 -5.83 22.08 16.88
C TRP A 49 -6.04 20.77 17.66
N ASN A 50 -5.90 19.63 16.99
CA ASN A 50 -5.65 18.36 17.67
C ASN A 50 -4.17 18.03 17.52
N PHE A 51 -3.38 18.52 18.48
CA PHE A 51 -1.91 18.42 18.56
C PHE A 51 -1.43 17.05 19.09
N PHE A 52 -2.34 16.09 19.28
CA PHE A 52 -2.05 14.79 19.90
C PHE A 52 -2.12 13.69 18.83
N PHE A 53 -1.32 12.64 18.97
CA PHE A 53 -1.36 11.41 18.17
C PHE A 53 -0.67 11.42 16.80
N LEU A 54 0.55 11.96 16.73
CA LEU A 54 1.45 11.60 15.64
C LEU A 54 2.72 10.88 16.12
N TYR A 55 2.58 10.09 17.18
CA TYR A 55 3.60 9.12 17.62
C TYR A 55 3.59 7.81 16.83
N ILE A 56 2.79 7.71 15.77
CA ILE A 56 2.80 6.56 14.87
C ILE A 56 3.82 6.87 13.75
N GLY A 57 5.09 6.91 14.14
CA GLY A 57 6.22 7.00 13.23
C GLY A 57 6.30 5.72 12.43
N ILE A 58 6.15 5.82 11.10
CA ILE A 58 6.15 4.69 10.17
C ILE A 58 7.41 3.85 10.38
N ILE A 59 7.20 2.65 10.93
CA ILE A 59 8.20 1.60 11.06
C ILE A 59 8.69 1.28 9.63
N ARG A 60 9.94 1.62 9.30
CA ARG A 60 10.60 1.06 8.12
C ARG A 60 10.86 -0.41 8.47
N LEU A 61 9.88 -1.28 8.19
CA LEU A 61 9.98 -2.73 8.30
C LEU A 61 11.13 -3.18 7.40
N VAL A 62 12.31 -3.37 7.97
CA VAL A 62 13.30 -4.27 7.36
C VAL A 62 12.73 -5.66 7.60
N ILE A 63 12.09 -6.18 6.55
CA ILE A 63 11.90 -7.62 6.41
C ILE A 63 13.34 -8.14 6.31
N ASN A 64 13.90 -8.65 7.40
CA ASN A 64 15.08 -9.50 7.26
C ASN A 64 14.61 -10.68 6.40
N ASP A 65 15.20 -10.81 5.23
CA ASP A 65 15.10 -12.04 4.44
C ASP A 65 15.54 -13.25 5.27
#